data_AF-A0A3D9L2C4-F1
#
_entry.id   AF-A0A3D9L2C4-F1
#
_cell.length_a   1.000
_cell.length_b   1.000
_cell.length_c   1.000
_cell.angle_alpha   90.00
_cell.angle_beta   90.00
_cell.angle_gamma   90.00
#
_symmetry.space_group_name_H-M   'P 1'
#
loop_
_entity.id
_entity.type
_entity.pdbx_description
1 polymer ?
#
loop_
_entity_poly.entity_id
_entity_poly.type
_entity_poly.pdbx_seq_one_letter_code
_entity_poly.pdbx_strand_id
1 'polypeptide(L)' 'MEIIWSEEAKSDFESNIQYLLEKWSETSASNFIDEDESIINLNKKGTLIYFQKVDFAHCVVQNA' A
#
# COMPACT_ATOMS: atom_id res chain seq x y z
N MET A 1 -3.49 10.73 -17.15
CA MET A 1 -2.85 9.42 -16.90
C MET A 1 -3.90 8.53 -16.28
N GLU A 2 -4.14 7.37 -16.89
CA GLU A 2 -5.01 6.33 -16.34
C GLU A 2 -4.15 5.40 -15.49
N ILE A 3 -4.60 5.09 -14.27
CA ILE A 3 -3.90 4.16 -13.38
C ILE A 3 -4.56 2.81 -13.54
N ILE A 4 -3.77 1.83 -13.98
CA ILE A 4 -4.20 0.46 -14.20
C ILE A 4 -3.59 -0.38 -13.08
N TRP A 5 -4.45 -1.02 -12.29
CA TRP A 5 -4.04 -1.95 -11.26
C TRP A 5 -3.84 -3.34 -11.87
N SER A 6 -2.79 -4.04 -11.47
CA SER A 6 -2.75 -5.49 -11.66
C SER A 6 -3.72 -6.16 -10.70
N GLU A 7 -4.20 -7.35 -11.06
CA GLU A 7 -5.05 -8.16 -10.17
C GLU A 7 -4.35 -8.46 -8.83
N GLU A 8 -3.03 -8.71 -8.87
CA GLU A 8 -2.20 -8.92 -7.68
C GLU A 8 -2.19 -7.67 -6.78
N ALA A 9 -1.91 -6.48 -7.34
CA ALA A 9 -1.88 -5.24 -6.57
C ALA A 9 -3.25 -4.91 -5.95
N LYS A 10 -4.34 -5.19 -6.68
CA LYS A 10 -5.70 -5.03 -6.17
C LYS A 10 -5.97 -5.98 -5.00
N SER A 11 -5.58 -7.26 -5.15
CA SER A 11 -5.73 -8.27 -4.09
C SER A 11 -4.93 -7.91 -2.84
N ASP A 12 -3.71 -7.41 -2.99
CA ASP A 12 -2.85 -6.99 -1.88
C ASP A 12 -3.45 -5.79 -1.13
N PHE A 13 -3.95 -4.80 -1.89
CA PHE A 13 -4.63 -3.65 -1.32
C PHE A 13 -5.85 -4.04 -0.49
N GLU A 14 -6.73 -4.90 -1.04
CA GLU A 14 -7.91 -5.42 -0.33
C GLU A 14 -7.51 -6.24 0.91
N SER A 15 -6.47 -7.07 0.81
CA SER A 15 -5.99 -7.89 1.93
C SER A 15 -5.42 -7.05 3.07
N ASN A 16 -4.71 -5.97 2.76
CA ASN A 16 -4.20 -5.03 3.76
C ASN A 16 -5.35 -4.32 4.49
N ILE A 17 -6.40 -3.90 3.78
CA ILE A 17 -7.60 -3.31 4.39
C ILE A 17 -8.25 -4.30 5.35
N GLN A 18 -8.49 -5.54 4.90
CA GLN A 18 -9.10 -6.57 5.75
C GLN A 18 -8.26 -6.83 7.00
N TYR A 19 -6.94 -6.95 6.86
CA TYR A 19 -6.04 -7.13 7.99
C TYR A 19 -6.14 -5.97 9.01
N LEU A 20 -6.17 -4.72 8.53
CA LEU A 20 -6.30 -3.54 9.39
C LEU A 20 -7.65 -3.51 10.11
N LEU A 21 -8.74 -3.89 9.45
CA LEU A 21 -10.06 -3.99 10.07
C LEU A 21 -10.13 -5.11 11.12
N GLU A 22 -9.50 -6.26 10.86
CA GLU A 22 -9.53 -7.41 11.76
C GLU A 22 -8.63 -7.25 12.98
N LYS A 23 -7.45 -6.67 12.80
CA LYS A 23 -6.41 -6.66 13.83
C LYS A 23 -6.31 -5.31 14.54
N TRP A 24 -6.68 -4.23 13.85
CA TRP A 24 -6.45 -2.87 14.32
C TRP A 24 -7.79 -2.14 14.44
N SER A 25 -7.98 -1.06 13.69
CA SER A 25 -9.16 -0.21 13.81
C SER A 25 -9.63 0.27 12.43
N GLU A 26 -10.91 0.61 12.34
CA GLU A 26 -11.49 1.26 11.18
C GLU A 26 -10.75 2.56 10.81
N THR A 27 -10.32 3.34 11.81
CA THR A 27 -9.49 4.54 11.58
C THR A 27 -8.16 4.20 10.90
N SER A 28 -7.50 3.10 11.29
CA SER A 28 -6.26 2.65 10.64
C SER A 28 -6.49 2.24 9.20
N ALA A 29 -7.59 1.54 8.91
CA ALA A 29 -7.96 1.17 7.55
C ALA A 29 -8.29 2.41 6.69
N SER A 30 -9.04 3.38 7.24
CA SER A 30 -9.34 4.64 6.56
C SER A 30 -8.07 5.42 6.23
N ASN A 31 -7.17 5.59 7.20
CA ASN A 31 -5.91 6.30 6.99
C ASN A 31 -5.05 5.65 5.89
N PHE A 32 -5.00 4.31 5.87
CA PHE A 32 -4.28 3.59 4.82
C PHE A 32 -4.85 3.88 3.42
N ILE A 33 -6.18 3.82 3.27
CA ILE A 33 -6.86 4.15 2.01
C ILE A 33 -6.57 5.60 1.59
N ASP A 34 -6.68 6.55 2.52
CA ASP A 34 -6.46 7.98 2.26
C ASP A 34 -5.01 8.27 1.82
N GLU A 35 -4.04 7.63 2.45
CA GLU A 35 -2.62 7.76 2.10
C GLU A 35 -2.33 7.18 0.71
N ASP A 36 -2.87 6.00 0.39
CA ASP A 36 -2.65 5.35 -0.90
C ASP A 36 -3.31 6.13 -2.04
N GLU A 37 -4.53 6.65 -1.83
CA GLU A 37 -5.20 7.55 -2.79
C GLU A 37 -4.44 8.86 -3.00
N SER A 38 -3.87 9.44 -1.95
CA SER A 38 -3.02 10.63 -2.04
C SER A 38 -1.82 10.39 -2.97
N ILE A 39 -1.14 9.26 -2.80
CA ILE A 39 0.01 8.85 -3.61
C ILE A 39 -0.39 8.64 -5.08
N ILE A 40 -1.50 7.95 -5.33
CA ILE A 40 -2.09 7.74 -6.66
C ILE A 40 -2.39 9.09 -7.33
N ASN A 41 -2.94 10.04 -6.57
CA ASN A 41 -3.26 11.38 -7.07
C ASN A 41 -2.02 12.22 -7.39
N LEU A 42 -0.93 12.07 -6.62
CA LEU A 42 0.36 12.68 -6.93
C LEU A 42 0.96 12.12 -8.23
N ASN A 43 0.88 10.81 -8.44
CA ASN A 43 1.30 10.17 -9.69
C ASN A 43 0.51 10.68 -10.91
N LYS A 44 -0.82 10.83 -10.78
CA LYS A 44 -1.69 11.37 -11.85
C LYS A 44 -1.29 12.79 -12.26
N LYS A 45 -0.78 13.60 -11.34
CA LYS A 45 -0.33 14.99 -11.58
C LYS A 45 1.04 15.07 -12.26
N GLY A 46 1.70 13.95 -12.54
CA GLY A 46 3.01 13.91 -13.18
C GLY A 46 4.17 14.23 -12.23
N THR A 47 3.92 14.25 -10.91
CA THR A 47 4.97 14.29 -9.91
C THR A 47 5.60 12.89 -9.88
N LEU A 48 6.81 12.75 -10.43
CA LEU A 48 7.57 11.50 -10.41
C LEU A 48 7.89 11.14 -8.96
N ILE A 49 7.06 10.30 -8.35
CA ILE A 49 7.33 9.69 -7.06
C ILE A 49 8.12 8.43 -7.35
N TYR A 50 9.41 8.46 -7.03
CA TYR A 50 10.28 7.30 -7.19
C TYR A 50 9.91 6.28 -6.10
N PHE A 51 9.12 5.25 -6.44
CA PHE A 51 8.91 4.12 -5.53
C PHE A 51 10.18 3.30 -5.50
N GLN A 52 10.92 3.40 -4.41
CA GLN A 52 12.07 2.54 -4.20
C GLN A 52 11.56 1.13 -3.93
N LYS A 53 11.95 0.17 -4.77
CA LYS A 53 11.67 -1.23 -4.54
C LYS A 53 12.34 -1.65 -3.23
N VAL A 54 11.56 -1.97 -2.21
CA VAL A 54 12.07 -2.46 -0.94
C VAL A 54 12.17 -3.98 -1.05
N ASP A 55 13.39 -4.52 -1.09
CA ASP A 55 13.59 -5.98 -1.04
C ASP A 55 13.26 -6.46 0.38
N PHE A 56 12.10 -7.10 0.55
CA PHE A 56 11.67 -7.71 1.81
C PHE A 56 12.49 -8.97 2.21
N ALA A 57 13.56 -9.29 1.48
CA ALA A 57 14.41 -10.46 1.71
C ALA A 57 15.23 -10.41 3.02
N HIS A 58 15.18 -9.32 3.80
CA HIS A 58 15.98 -9.18 5.04
C HIS A 58 15.19 -9.20 6.36
N CYS A 59 13.86 -9.44 6.35
CA CYS A 59 13.07 -9.53 7.59
C CYS A 59 12.74 -10.98 7.96
N VAL A 60 13.75 -11.84 8.00
CA VAL A 60 13.70 -13.07 8.79
C VAL A 60 15.10 -13.30 9.32
N VAL A 61 15.21 -13.66 10.59
CA VAL A 61 16.44 -13.94 11.33
C VAL A 61 17.16 -12.72 11.91
N GLN A 62 16.64 -12.23 13.04
CA GLN A 62 17.44 -11.93 14.24
C GLN A 62 16.50 -11.71 15.43
N ASN A 63 16.00 -12.82 15.96
CA ASN A 63 15.58 -12.96 17.36
C ASN A 63 15.57 -14.47 17.65
N ALA A 64 16.75 -15.01 17.89
CA ALA A 64 17.01 -16.29 18.52
C ALA A 64 18.10 -16.07 19.57
#